data_AF-A0A1F4GRI7-F1
#
_entry.id   AF-A0A1F4GRI7-F1
#
_cell.length_a   1.000
_cell.length_b   1.000
_cell.length_c   1.000
_cell.angle_alpha   90.00
_cell.angle_beta   90.00
_cell.angle_gamma   90.00
#
_symmetry.space_group_name_H-M   'P 1'
#
loop_
_entity.id
_entity.type
_entity.pdbx_description
1 polymer ?
#
loop_
_entity_poly.entity_id
_entity_poly.type
_entity_poly.pdbx_seq_one_letter_code
_entity_poly.pdbx_strand_id
1 'polypeptide(L)'
;MNDKHDHSAHAAGDRLCMPEDTRKVVTRRLSIAKGHLESILQSLQRHDAYCVDVLRQIKAVQGALEKAGEITLEGHLRSHVATAAERGDVHAIVEELMDALRYR
;
A
#
# COMPACT_ATOMS: atom_id res chain seq x y z
N MET A 1 -32.60 0.05 -8.59
CA MET A 1 -31.87 -0.31 -7.35
C MET A 1 -30.64 0.58 -7.30
N ASN A 2 -30.62 1.55 -6.40
CA ASN A 2 -29.65 2.65 -6.40
C ASN A 2 -28.73 2.50 -5.19
N ASP A 3 -27.62 1.79 -5.35
CA ASP A 3 -26.57 1.67 -4.33
C ASP A 3 -25.81 2.99 -4.20
N LYS A 4 -26.30 3.82 -3.27
CA LYS A 4 -25.53 4.94 -2.73
C LYS A 4 -24.49 4.37 -1.77
N HIS A 5 -23.25 4.26 -2.23
CA HIS A 5 -22.13 4.13 -1.31
C HIS A 5 -21.93 5.49 -0.61
N ASP A 6 -22.54 5.57 0.57
CA ASP A 6 -22.37 6.64 1.55
C ASP A 6 -20.96 6.55 2.15
N HIS A 7 -20.02 7.31 1.61
CA HIS A 7 -18.73 7.54 2.26
C HIS A 7 -18.95 8.53 3.41
N SER A 8 -19.56 8.03 4.48
CA SER A 8 -19.69 8.73 5.74
C SER A 8 -18.30 9.02 6.31
N ALA A 9 -18.01 10.32 6.38
CA ALA A 9 -16.85 10.89 7.03
C ALA A 9 -16.83 10.51 8.51
N HIS A 10 -15.93 9.62 8.91
CA HIS A 10 -15.64 9.38 10.32
C HIS A 10 -14.52 10.31 10.77
N ALA A 11 -14.94 11.35 11.50
CA ALA A 11 -14.09 12.30 12.19
C ALA A 11 -13.34 11.63 13.35
N ALA A 12 -12.03 11.48 13.17
CA ALA A 12 -11.06 11.38 14.25
C ALA A 12 -9.89 12.30 13.90
N GLY A 13 -10.05 13.60 14.23
CA GLY A 13 -9.03 14.65 14.22
C GLY A 13 -8.24 14.84 12.92
N ASP A 14 -8.68 15.76 12.04
CA ASP A 14 -7.97 16.40 10.91
C ASP A 14 -6.97 15.59 10.05
N ARG A 15 -7.01 14.26 10.11
CA ARG A 15 -6.02 13.39 9.49
C ARG A 15 -6.60 12.77 8.23
N LEU A 16 -5.98 13.10 7.11
CA LEU A 16 -6.25 12.46 5.83
C LEU A 16 -6.07 10.94 5.97
N CYS A 17 -7.08 10.17 5.56
CA CYS A 17 -7.11 8.74 5.73
C CYS A 17 -7.27 8.02 4.39
N MET A 18 -6.58 6.88 4.24
CA MET A 18 -6.66 6.07 3.04
C MET A 18 -8.12 5.63 2.78
N PRO A 19 -8.64 5.80 1.53
CA PRO A 19 -9.97 5.35 1.15
C PRO A 19 -10.21 3.88 1.46
N GLU A 20 -11.45 3.52 1.79
CA GLU A 20 -11.79 2.14 2.20
C GLU A 20 -11.46 1.10 1.14
N ASP A 21 -11.80 1.36 -0.13
CA ASP A 21 -11.54 0.41 -1.22
C ASP A 21 -10.04 0.21 -1.44
N THR A 22 -9.28 1.31 -1.45
CA THR A 22 -7.81 1.27 -1.50
C THR A 22 -7.26 0.46 -0.32
N ARG A 23 -7.75 0.72 0.90
CA ARG A 23 -7.31 0.01 2.11
C ARG A 23 -7.58 -1.48 2.03
N LYS A 24 -8.76 -1.91 1.58
CA LYS A 24 -9.12 -3.33 1.40
C LYS A 24 -8.21 -4.01 0.38
N VAL A 25 -7.97 -3.37 -0.78
CA VAL A 25 -7.11 -3.90 -1.85
C VAL A 25 -5.66 -4.03 -1.38
N VAL A 26 -5.11 -2.99 -0.76
CA VAL A 26 -3.74 -2.98 -0.23
C VAL A 26 -3.60 -4.05 0.86
N THR A 27 -4.55 -4.14 1.79
CA THR A 27 -4.56 -5.15 2.86
C THR A 27 -4.49 -6.56 2.27
N ARG A 28 -5.38 -6.89 1.32
CA ARG A 28 -5.39 -8.21 0.67
C ARG A 28 -4.04 -8.54 0.01
N ARG A 29 -3.44 -7.57 -0.68
CA ARG A 29 -2.13 -7.77 -1.35
C ARG A 29 -1.01 -8.00 -0.35
N LEU A 30 -0.95 -7.21 0.72
CA LEU A 30 0.04 -7.37 1.77
C LEU A 30 -0.13 -8.71 2.51
N SER A 31 -1.35 -9.18 2.73
CA SER A 31 -1.60 -10.52 3.29
C SER A 31 -1.05 -11.64 2.42
N ILE A 32 -1.18 -11.52 1.09
CA ILE A 32 -0.61 -12.49 0.14
C ILE A 32 0.93 -12.44 0.18
N ALA A 33 1.51 -11.24 0.16
CA ALA A 33 2.96 -11.06 0.26
C ALA A 33 3.52 -11.63 1.58
N LYS A 34 2.80 -11.44 2.69
CA LYS A 34 3.12 -12.04 3.99
C LYS A 34 3.16 -13.57 3.90
N GLY A 35 2.12 -14.21 3.34
CA GLY A 35 2.09 -15.66 3.18
C GLY A 35 3.22 -16.20 2.29
N HIS A 36 3.57 -15.47 1.22
CA HIS A 36 4.72 -15.80 0.39
C HIS A 36 6.04 -15.70 1.16
N LEU A 37 6.22 -14.65 1.98
CA LEU A 37 7.40 -14.51 2.82
C LEU A 37 7.51 -15.64 3.84
N GLU A 38 6.39 -16.02 4.48
CA GLU A 38 6.33 -17.17 5.39
C GLU A 38 6.72 -18.48 4.68
N SER A 39 6.31 -18.66 3.42
CA SER A 39 6.70 -19.83 2.62
C SER A 39 8.19 -19.87 2.27
N ILE A 40 8.81 -18.71 2.00
CA ILE A 40 10.27 -18.62 1.81
C ILE A 40 10.99 -19.05 3.09
N LEU A 41 10.55 -18.54 4.25
CA LEU A 41 11.14 -18.88 5.54
C LEU A 41 11.04 -20.38 5.85
N GLN A 42 9.90 -21.01 5.54
CA GLN A 42 9.73 -22.46 5.66
C GLN A 42 10.65 -23.23 4.70
N SER A 43 10.78 -22.76 3.45
CA SER A 43 11.65 -23.40 2.46
C SER A 43 13.11 -23.43 2.91
N LEU A 44 13.58 -22.36 3.56
CA LEU A 44 14.94 -22.25 4.10
C LEU A 44 15.23 -23.19 5.29
N GLN A 45 14.21 -23.80 5.91
CA GLN A 45 14.41 -24.81 6.95
C GLN A 45 14.84 -26.17 6.37
N ARG A 46 14.70 -26.36 5.05
CA ARG A 46 15.07 -27.61 4.38
C ARG A 46 16.52 -27.56 3.91
N HIS A 47 17.22 -28.68 4.03
CA HIS A 47 18.62 -28.80 3.59
C HIS A 47 18.83 -28.71 2.07
N ASP A 48 17.77 -28.79 1.28
CA ASP A 48 17.80 -28.74 -0.18
C ASP A 48 17.32 -27.40 -0.75
N ALA A 49 17.22 -26.36 0.07
CA ALA A 49 16.84 -25.03 -0.38
C ALA A 49 17.82 -24.49 -1.44
N TYR A 50 17.33 -24.30 -2.66
CA TYR A 50 18.16 -23.82 -3.77
C TYR A 50 18.15 -22.28 -3.87
N CYS A 51 19.33 -21.68 -3.88
CA CYS A 51 19.50 -20.22 -3.83
C CYS A 51 18.73 -19.48 -4.92
N VAL A 52 18.69 -20.01 -6.15
CA VAL A 52 18.01 -19.36 -7.27
C VAL A 52 16.49 -19.34 -7.07
N ASP A 53 15.93 -20.40 -6.49
CA ASP A 53 14.48 -20.47 -6.24
C ASP A 53 14.08 -19.52 -5.10
N VAL A 54 14.88 -19.45 -4.04
CA VAL A 54 14.71 -18.46 -2.96
C VAL A 54 14.79 -17.04 -3.53
N LEU A 55 15.77 -16.75 -4.39
CA LEU A 55 15.90 -15.44 -5.04
C LEU A 55 14.67 -15.10 -5.90
N ARG A 56 14.15 -16.06 -6.68
CA ARG A 56 12.92 -15.87 -7.47
C ARG A 56 11.72 -15.56 -6.58
N GLN A 57 11.56 -16.29 -5.47
CA GLN A 57 10.47 -16.05 -4.52
C GLN A 57 10.60 -14.68 -3.84
N ILE A 58 11.81 -14.27 -3.45
CA ILE A 58 12.07 -12.93 -2.91
C ILE A 58 11.69 -11.86 -3.94
N LYS A 59 12.04 -12.03 -5.22
CA LYS A 59 11.62 -11.10 -6.29
C LYS A 59 10.11 -11.03 -6.45
N ALA A 60 9.39 -12.15 -6.31
CA ALA A 60 7.93 -12.16 -6.33
C ALA A 60 7.33 -11.36 -5.15
N VAL A 61 7.91 -11.47 -3.95
CA VAL A 61 7.49 -10.67 -2.79
C VAL A 61 7.77 -9.18 -3.03
N GLN A 62 8.96 -8.83 -3.54
CA GLN A 62 9.30 -7.45 -3.88
C GLN A 62 8.28 -6.84 -4.86
N GLY A 63 7.96 -7.53 -5.96
CA GLY A 63 6.94 -7.05 -6.91
C GLY A 63 5.54 -6.92 -6.31
N ALA A 64 5.17 -7.79 -5.35
CA ALA A 64 3.90 -7.66 -4.63
C ALA A 64 3.86 -6.42 -3.73
N LEU A 65 4.97 -6.10 -3.05
CA LEU A 65 5.12 -4.90 -2.22
C LEU A 65 5.12 -3.63 -3.07
N GLU A 66 5.88 -3.61 -4.18
CA GLU A 66 5.88 -2.51 -5.15
C GLU A 66 4.46 -2.22 -5.63
N LYS A 67 3.70 -3.25 -6.01
CA LYS A 67 2.32 -3.06 -6.47
C LYS A 67 1.39 -2.53 -5.38
N ALA A 68 1.58 -2.95 -4.13
CA ALA A 68 0.81 -2.41 -3.00
C ALA A 68 1.14 -0.93 -2.75
N GLY A 69 2.41 -0.55 -2.90
CA GLY A 69 2.87 0.84 -2.86
C GLY A 69 2.26 1.71 -3.95
N GLU A 70 2.25 1.24 -5.21
CA GLU A 70 1.62 1.95 -6.34
C GLU A 70 0.13 2.25 -6.08
N ILE A 71 -0.62 1.25 -5.61
CA ILE A 71 -2.07 1.40 -5.33
C ILE A 71 -2.29 2.38 -4.17
N THR A 72 -1.43 2.33 -3.16
CA THR A 72 -1.45 3.26 -2.03
C THR A 72 -1.22 4.69 -2.49
N LEU A 73 -0.19 4.90 -3.32
CA LEU A 73 0.14 6.20 -3.89
C LEU A 73 -0.99 6.72 -4.78
N GLU A 74 -1.52 5.91 -5.68
CA GLU A 74 -2.63 6.30 -6.54
C GLU A 74 -3.86 6.72 -5.71
N GLY A 75 -4.19 5.96 -4.67
CA GLY A 75 -5.27 6.32 -3.74
C GLY A 75 -5.04 7.66 -3.07
N HIS A 76 -3.83 7.93 -2.59
CA HIS A 76 -3.48 9.20 -1.95
C HIS A 76 -3.59 10.38 -2.94
N LEU A 77 -3.05 10.24 -4.16
CA LEU A 77 -3.11 11.28 -5.19
C LEU A 77 -4.56 11.63 -5.56
N ARG A 78 -5.41 10.62 -5.75
CA ARG A 78 -6.81 10.81 -6.14
C ARG A 78 -7.68 11.39 -5.02
N SER A 79 -7.43 11.00 -3.77
CA SER A 79 -8.33 11.35 -2.66
C SER A 79 -7.90 12.55 -1.83
N HIS A 80 -6.62 12.91 -1.86
CA HIS A 80 -6.11 13.98 -1.01
C HIS A 80 -5.44 15.09 -1.81
N VAL A 81 -4.57 14.76 -2.76
CA VAL A 81 -3.89 15.77 -3.59
C VAL A 81 -4.87 16.45 -4.55
N ALA A 82 -5.81 15.70 -5.13
CA ALA A 82 -6.79 16.23 -6.08
C ALA A 82 -7.63 17.40 -5.51
N THR A 83 -7.87 17.42 -4.19
CA THR A 83 -8.65 18.46 -3.50
C THR A 83 -7.78 19.35 -2.59
N ALA A 84 -6.45 19.21 -2.64
CA ALA A 84 -5.54 19.94 -1.76
C ALA A 84 -5.53 21.47 -2.01
N ALA A 85 -5.75 21.88 -3.27
CA ALA A 85 -5.85 23.30 -3.61
C ALA A 85 -7.06 23.97 -2.93
N GLU A 86 -8.17 23.24 -2.81
CA GLU A 86 -9.39 23.72 -2.16
C GLU A 86 -9.24 23.79 -0.63
N ARG A 87 -8.43 22.90 -0.04
CA ARG A 87 -8.10 22.90 1.38
C ARG A 87 -6.97 23.87 1.76
N GLY A 88 -6.22 24.39 0.79
CA GLY A 88 -5.08 25.27 1.02
C GLY A 88 -3.84 24.56 1.59
N ASP A 89 -3.75 23.23 1.45
CA ASP A 89 -2.70 22.38 2.06
C ASP A 89 -1.74 21.75 1.03
N VAL A 90 -1.75 22.21 -0.23
CA VAL A 90 -0.95 21.64 -1.35
C VAL A 90 0.53 21.48 -1.01
N HIS A 91 1.15 22.49 -0.40
CA HIS A 91 2.59 22.43 -0.13
C HIS A 91 2.90 21.38 0.94
N ALA A 92 2.16 21.39 2.04
CA ALA A 92 2.35 20.47 3.15
C ALA A 92 2.15 19.00 2.71
N ILE A 93 1.08 18.71 1.96
CA ILE A 93 0.80 17.33 1.53
C ILE A 93 1.83 16.80 0.52
N VAL A 94 2.34 17.67 -0.36
CA VAL A 94 3.39 17.29 -1.32
C VAL A 94 4.71 17.07 -0.61
N GLU A 95 5.08 17.91 0.36
CA GLU A 95 6.31 17.71 1.16
C GLU A 95 6.26 16.40 1.94
N GLU A 96 5.15 16.13 2.66
CA GLU A 96 4.97 14.89 3.41
C GLU A 96 5.07 13.66 2.49
N LEU A 97 4.43 13.70 1.31
CA LEU A 97 4.50 12.61 0.35
C LEU A 97 5.92 12.41 -0.19
N MET A 98 6.63 13.49 -0.51
CA MET A 98 8.00 13.40 -1.02
C MET A 98 8.96 12.85 0.03
N ASP A 99 8.79 13.21 1.30
CA ASP A 99 9.59 12.68 2.39
C ASP A 99 9.32 11.18 2.61
N ALA A 100 8.06 10.74 2.52
CA ALA A 100 7.71 9.32 2.59
C ALA A 100 8.34 8.50 1.45
N LEU A 101 8.45 9.06 0.25
CA LEU A 101 9.04 8.38 -0.92
C LEU A 101 10.57 8.38 -0.93
N ARG A 102 11.22 9.27 -0.17
CA ARG A 102 12.69 9.35 -0.04
C ARG A 102 13.28 8.30 0.90
N TYR A 103 12.45 7.66 1.72
CA TYR A 103 12.88 6.55 2.58
C TYR A 103 13.34 5.37 1.71
N ARG A 104 14.65 5.27 1.48
CA ARG A 104 15.33 4.20 0.75
C ARG A 104 16.48 3.65 1.58
#